data_AF-A0A1I6GT47-F1
#
_entry.id   AF-A0A1I6GT47-F1
#
_cell.length_a   1.000
_cell.length_b   1.000
_cell.length_c   1.000
_cell.angle_alpha   90.00
_cell.angle_beta   90.00
_cell.angle_gamma   90.00
#
_symmetry.space_group_name_H-M   'P 1'
#
loop_
_entity.id
_entity.type
_entity.pdbx_description
1 polymer ?
#
loop_
_entity_poly.entity_id
_entity_poly.type
_entity_poly.pdbx_seq_one_letter_code
_entity_poly.pdbx_strand_id
1 'polypeptide(L)'
;MKMKTTLQMLTAATVAMVLAGCETTRDGNGITDGGYDGGPLADGVANIWVDPDGCQHWYIDDGLEGYMTPRLNRDGTPRCQDDRGAIVLKDGSTMMAEQEPAMPGA
;
A
#
# COMPACT_ATOMS: atom_id res chain seq x y z
N MET A 1 49.00 9.18 -12.23
CA MET A 1 48.30 9.81 -11.07
C MET A 1 46.85 10.17 -11.39
N LYS A 2 46.57 10.90 -12.49
CA LYS A 2 45.20 11.29 -12.89
C LYS A 2 44.17 10.14 -12.92
N MET A 3 44.53 8.99 -13.49
CA MET A 3 43.60 7.85 -13.63
C MET A 3 43.17 7.20 -12.29
N LYS A 4 44.05 7.20 -11.28
CA LYS A 4 43.71 6.70 -9.94
C LYS A 4 42.76 7.66 -9.22
N THR A 5 42.98 8.97 -9.36
CA THR A 5 42.13 10.01 -8.79
C THR A 5 40.74 10.03 -9.43
N THR A 6 40.65 9.83 -10.75
CA THR A 6 39.36 9.72 -11.46
C THR A 6 38.59 8.46 -11.04
N LEU A 7 39.27 7.33 -10.90
CA LEU A 7 38.64 6.08 -10.45
C LEU A 7 38.14 6.18 -9.00
N GLN A 8 38.90 6.83 -8.12
CA GLN A 8 38.51 7.11 -6.72
C GLN A 8 37.31 8.05 -6.62
N MET A 9 37.24 9.10 -7.44
CA MET A 9 36.07 9.98 -7.45
C MET A 9 34.81 9.27 -7.97
N LEU A 10 34.94 8.43 -9.00
CA LEU A 10 33.80 7.66 -9.50
C LEU A 10 33.28 6.72 -8.42
N THR A 11 34.15 5.96 -7.76
CA THR A 11 33.74 5.04 -6.69
C THR A 11 33.09 5.77 -5.52
N ALA A 12 33.63 6.92 -5.11
CA ALA A 12 33.03 7.73 -4.05
C ALA A 12 31.63 8.24 -4.43
N ALA A 13 31.42 8.65 -5.69
CA ALA A 13 30.12 9.10 -6.18
C ALA A 13 29.09 7.96 -6.24
N THR A 14 29.48 6.77 -6.68
CA THR A 14 28.59 5.59 -6.69
C THR A 14 28.21 5.18 -5.28
N VAL A 15 29.17 5.17 -4.34
CA VAL A 15 28.91 4.85 -2.93
C VAL A 15 27.95 5.87 -2.31
N ALA A 16 28.16 7.18 -2.52
CA ALA A 16 27.27 8.21 -2.01
C ALA A 16 25.83 8.08 -2.54
N MET A 17 25.66 7.74 -3.82
CA MET A 17 24.33 7.47 -4.40
C MET A 17 23.65 6.23 -3.78
N VAL A 18 24.41 5.17 -3.48
CA VAL A 18 23.87 3.97 -2.83
C VAL A 18 23.46 4.26 -1.38
N LEU A 19 24.22 5.07 -0.63
CA LEU A 19 23.89 5.41 0.76
C LEU A 19 22.65 6.33 0.87
N ALA A 20 22.39 7.19 -0.12
CA ALA A 20 21.20 8.04 -0.12
C ALA A 20 19.89 7.24 -0.23
N GLY A 21 19.93 6.02 -0.79
CA GLY A 21 18.76 5.13 -0.85
C GLY A 21 18.38 4.47 0.48
N CYS A 22 19.09 4.76 1.58
CA CYS A 22 18.88 4.15 2.89
C CYS A 22 18.23 5.12 3.91
N GLU A 23 17.51 6.13 3.43
CA GLU A 23 16.79 7.09 4.28
C GLU A 23 15.47 6.50 4.77
N THR A 24 15.46 5.95 5.99
CA THR A 24 14.20 5.51 6.63
C THR A 24 13.55 6.70 7.35
N THR A 25 12.52 7.30 6.77
CA THR A 25 11.72 8.34 7.42
C THR A 25 10.70 7.66 8.33
N ARG A 26 10.94 7.68 9.64
CA ARG A 26 10.22 6.86 10.62
C ARG A 26 9.26 7.72 11.45
N ASP A 27 8.11 8.05 10.88
CA ASP A 27 7.06 8.78 11.58
C ASP A 27 6.08 7.79 12.22
N GLY A 28 6.04 7.81 13.56
CA GLY A 28 5.44 6.77 14.41
C GLY A 28 3.91 6.62 14.40
N ASN A 29 3.24 6.87 13.29
CA ASN A 29 1.82 6.57 13.11
C ASN A 29 1.66 5.58 11.95
N GLY A 30 1.45 4.32 12.28
CA GLY A 30 1.36 3.22 11.32
C GLY A 30 0.31 3.46 10.23
N ILE A 31 0.78 3.70 9.01
CA ILE A 31 0.75 2.80 7.85
C ILE A 31 2.02 3.20 7.07
N THR A 32 2.96 2.28 6.85
CA THR A 32 4.16 2.57 6.05
C THR A 32 4.59 1.30 5.32
N ASP A 33 4.49 1.30 4.00
CA ASP A 33 5.27 0.42 3.13
C ASP A 33 5.95 1.27 2.05
N GLY A 34 7.15 0.87 1.63
CA GLY A 34 7.96 1.68 0.72
C GLY A 34 9.29 1.06 0.30
N GLY A 35 9.49 -0.26 0.41
CA GLY A 35 10.72 -0.92 -0.03
C GLY A 35 11.18 -2.11 0.81
N TYR A 36 12.24 -2.75 0.31
CA TYR A 36 12.90 -4.03 0.66
C TYR A 36 13.40 -4.20 2.12
N ASP A 37 12.80 -3.50 3.08
CA ASP A 37 13.07 -3.63 4.52
C ASP A 37 11.80 -3.62 5.38
N GLY A 38 10.62 -3.79 4.77
CA GLY A 38 9.40 -4.19 5.48
C GLY A 38 9.63 -5.54 6.17
N GLY A 39 9.93 -5.53 7.47
CA GLY A 39 9.79 -6.73 8.30
C GLY A 39 8.39 -7.34 8.12
N PRO A 40 8.16 -8.60 8.52
CA PRO A 40 6.82 -9.19 8.43
C PRO A 40 5.83 -8.20 9.03
N LEU A 41 4.82 -7.81 8.23
CA LEU A 41 3.71 -6.98 8.68
C LEU A 41 3.36 -7.43 10.08
N ALA A 42 3.27 -6.50 11.05
CA ALA A 42 2.85 -6.84 12.40
C ALA A 42 1.58 -7.70 12.28
N ASP A 43 1.73 -8.97 12.66
CA ASP A 43 0.93 -10.10 12.17
C ASP A 43 -0.56 -9.76 11.96
N GLY A 44 -1.00 -9.68 10.71
CA GLY A 44 -2.41 -9.86 10.36
C GLY A 44 -3.38 -8.69 10.64
N VAL A 45 -2.91 -7.45 10.74
CA VAL A 45 -3.82 -6.29 10.73
C VAL A 45 -4.29 -6.01 9.29
N ALA A 46 -5.36 -6.67 8.87
CA ALA A 46 -6.01 -6.41 7.60
C ALA A 46 -6.77 -5.08 7.61
N ASN A 47 -6.61 -4.31 6.52
CA ASN A 47 -7.45 -3.16 6.26
C ASN A 47 -8.75 -3.58 5.58
N ILE A 48 -9.75 -2.70 5.63
CA ILE A 48 -11.02 -2.89 4.93
C ILE A 48 -10.99 -2.03 3.68
N TRP A 49 -11.13 -2.67 2.53
CA TRP A 49 -11.43 -2.02 1.27
C TRP A 49 -12.93 -2.14 0.98
N VAL A 50 -13.52 -1.11 0.37
CA VAL A 50 -14.93 -1.08 -0.02
C VAL A 50 -15.02 -0.83 -1.52
N ASP A 51 -15.63 -1.75 -2.25
CA ASP A 51 -15.81 -1.65 -3.70
C ASP A 51 -16.94 -0.65 -4.08
N PRO A 52 -17.08 -0.26 -5.35
CA PRO A 52 -18.14 0.66 -5.79
C PRO A 52 -19.56 0.14 -5.53
N ASP A 53 -19.73 -1.18 -5.43
CA ASP A 53 -21.01 -1.83 -5.08
C ASP A 53 -21.34 -1.73 -3.58
N GLY A 54 -20.40 -1.22 -2.77
CA GLY A 54 -20.52 -1.02 -1.33
C GLY A 54 -20.09 -2.23 -0.50
N CYS A 55 -19.53 -3.26 -1.11
CA CYS A 55 -19.15 -4.50 -0.46
C CYS A 55 -17.72 -4.46 0.08
N GLN A 56 -17.53 -5.03 1.26
CA GLN A 56 -16.28 -4.96 2.02
C GLN A 56 -15.39 -6.16 1.74
N HIS A 57 -14.09 -5.91 1.62
CA HIS A 57 -13.06 -6.92 1.45
C HIS A 57 -11.95 -6.71 2.49
N TRP A 58 -11.40 -7.80 3.00
CA TRP A 58 -10.14 -7.75 3.73
C TRP A 58 -9.01 -7.57 2.74
N TYR A 59 -8.14 -6.61 2.99
CA TYR A 59 -6.97 -6.32 2.17
C TYR A 59 -5.71 -6.32 3.05
N ILE A 60 -4.71 -7.06 2.60
CA ILE A 60 -3.36 -7.07 3.18
C ILE A 60 -2.36 -6.94 2.03
N ASP A 61 -1.35 -6.12 2.23
CA ASP A 61 -0.24 -5.94 1.30
C ASP A 61 1.06 -5.97 2.10
N ASP A 62 1.97 -6.88 1.73
CA ASP A 62 3.30 -6.99 2.35
C ASP A 62 4.40 -6.25 1.57
N GLY A 63 4.02 -5.49 0.54
CA GLY A 63 4.90 -4.68 -0.29
C GLY A 63 5.42 -5.38 -1.54
N LEU A 64 5.23 -6.71 -1.66
CA LEU A 64 5.51 -7.46 -2.89
C LEU A 64 4.28 -8.22 -3.39
N GLU A 65 3.44 -8.73 -2.49
CA GLU A 65 2.22 -9.45 -2.80
C GLU A 65 0.99 -8.90 -2.04
N GLY A 66 -0.10 -8.69 -2.78
CA GLY A 66 -1.41 -8.31 -2.23
C GLY A 66 -2.33 -9.51 -2.08
N TYR A 67 -2.96 -9.64 -0.90
CA TYR A 67 -4.00 -10.64 -0.61
C TYR A 67 -5.34 -9.97 -0.35
N MET A 68 -6.40 -10.49 -0.97
CA MET A 68 -7.77 -10.01 -0.78
C MET A 68 -8.75 -11.16 -0.61
N THR A 69 -9.70 -10.99 0.30
CA THR A 69 -10.85 -11.90 0.43
C THR A 69 -12.13 -11.15 0.79
N PRO A 70 -13.31 -11.55 0.27
CA PRO A 70 -14.57 -10.93 0.65
C PRO A 70 -14.81 -11.03 2.15
N ARG A 71 -15.24 -9.93 2.76
CA ARG A 71 -15.70 -9.93 4.15
C ARG A 71 -17.13 -10.41 4.18
N LEU A 72 -17.39 -11.55 4.83
CA LEU A 72 -18.70 -12.18 4.85
C LEU A 72 -19.46 -11.92 6.16
N ASN A 73 -20.78 -11.92 6.06
CA ASN A 73 -21.69 -12.09 7.18
C ASN A 73 -21.69 -13.55 7.66
N ARG A 74 -22.33 -13.82 8.81
CA ARG A 74 -22.40 -15.18 9.38
C ARG A 74 -23.13 -16.18 8.49
N ASP A 75 -24.00 -15.71 7.61
CA ASP A 75 -24.75 -16.50 6.64
C ASP A 75 -23.99 -16.75 5.33
N GLY A 76 -22.75 -16.24 5.21
CA GLY A 76 -21.92 -16.37 4.03
C GLY A 76 -22.19 -15.32 2.94
N THR A 77 -23.12 -14.39 3.14
CA THR A 77 -23.34 -13.27 2.21
C THR A 77 -22.23 -12.22 2.33
N PRO A 78 -21.88 -11.49 1.26
CA PRO A 78 -20.97 -10.36 1.35
C PRO A 78 -21.49 -9.30 2.32
N ARG A 79 -20.58 -8.74 3.12
CA ARG A 79 -20.89 -7.61 4.00
C ARG A 79 -20.81 -6.33 3.19
N CYS A 80 -21.96 -5.75 2.88
CA CYS A 80 -22.06 -4.50 2.12
C CYS A 80 -22.75 -3.40 2.92
N GLN A 81 -22.50 -2.15 2.53
CA GLN A 81 -23.21 -0.96 2.97
C GLN A 81 -24.25 -0.54 1.92
N ASP A 82 -25.25 0.24 2.32
CA ASP A 82 -26.34 0.65 1.43
C ASP A 82 -25.90 1.71 0.40
N ASP A 83 -24.92 2.54 0.76
CA ASP A 83 -24.41 3.60 -0.09
C ASP A 83 -23.36 3.08 -1.08
N ARG A 84 -23.73 3.08 -2.36
CA ARG A 84 -22.86 2.74 -3.49
C ARG A 84 -22.10 3.95 -4.00
N GLY A 85 -20.87 3.74 -4.47
CA GLY A 85 -20.01 4.82 -4.98
C GLY A 85 -19.51 5.80 -3.92
N ALA A 86 -19.81 5.56 -2.64
CA ALA A 86 -19.39 6.38 -1.52
C ALA A 86 -19.01 5.47 -0.35
N ILE A 87 -17.92 5.77 0.35
CA ILE A 87 -17.42 5.06 1.51
C ILE A 87 -17.76 5.88 2.76
N VAL A 88 -18.57 5.32 3.66
CA VAL A 88 -18.88 5.94 4.97
C VAL A 88 -17.86 5.46 5.99
N LEU A 89 -17.05 6.39 6.50
CA LEU A 89 -16.02 6.11 7.50
C LEU A 89 -16.62 5.99 8.90
N LYS A 90 -15.84 5.43 9.85
CA LYS A 90 -16.27 5.21 11.24
C LYS A 90 -16.67 6.50 11.97
N ASP A 91 -16.14 7.65 11.56
CA ASP A 91 -16.46 8.97 12.11
C ASP A 91 -17.73 9.60 11.49
N GLY A 92 -18.38 8.90 10.55
CA GLY A 92 -19.56 9.36 9.83
C GLY A 92 -19.25 10.27 8.64
N SER A 93 -17.97 10.56 8.36
CA SER A 93 -17.58 11.24 7.13
C SER A 93 -17.73 10.32 5.91
N THR A 94 -17.88 10.92 4.73
CA THR A 94 -18.07 10.19 3.48
C THR A 94 -16.98 10.56 2.49
N MET A 95 -16.39 9.56 1.85
CA MET A 95 -15.47 9.72 0.72
C MET A 95 -16.11 9.10 -0.54
N MET A 96 -15.82 9.61 -1.73
CA MET A 96 -16.25 8.93 -2.95
C MET A 96 -15.41 7.66 -3.13
N ALA A 97 -16.08 6.55 -3.46
CA ALA A 97 -15.36 5.37 -3.89
C ALA A 97 -14.65 5.71 -5.20
N GLU A 98 -13.40 5.29 -5.34
CA GLU A 98 -12.69 5.48 -6.58
C GLU A 98 -13.42 4.74 -7.71
N GLN A 99 -13.61 5.44 -8.83
CA GLN A 99 -14.23 4.83 -10.01
C GLN A 99 -13.27 3.75 -10.51
N GLU A 100 -13.71 2.48 -10.51
CA GLU A 100 -12.92 1.43 -11.15
C GLU A 100 -12.59 1.83 -12.58
N PRO A 101 -11.34 1.66 -13.04
CA PRO A 101 -10.99 1.88 -14.43
C PRO A 101 -11.91 1.01 -15.28
N ALA A 102 -12.83 1.64 -16.02
CA ALA A 102 -13.62 0.93 -16.99
C ALA A 102 -12.62 0.33 -17.99
N MET A 103 -12.52 -1.01 -18.01
CA MET A 103 -11.75 -1.71 -19.02
C MET A 103 -12.30 -1.26 -20.38
N PRO A 104 -11.51 -0.58 -21.24
CA PRO A 104 -12.02 -0.12 -22.51
C PRO A 104 -12.39 -1.34 -23.36
N GLY A 105 -13.68 -1.60 -23.53
CA GLY A 105 -14.19 -2.65 -24.42
C GLY A 105 -14.73 -3.94 -23.78
N ALA A 106 -15.13 -3.92 -22.51
CA ALA A 106 -16.06 -4.92 -21.97
C ALA A 106 -17.52 -4.57 -22.28
#